data_AF-A0A522DQA4-F1
#
_entry.id   AF-A0A522DQA4-F1
#
_cell.length_a   1.000
_cell.length_b   1.000
_cell.length_c   1.000
_cell.angle_alpha   90.00
_cell.angle_beta   90.00
_cell.angle_gamma   90.00
#
_symmetry.space_group_name_H-M   'P 1'
#
loop_
_entity.id
_entity.type
_entity.pdbx_description
1 polymer ?
#
loop_
_entity_poly.entity_id
_entity_poly.type
_entity_poly.pdbx_seq_one_letter_code
_entity_poly.pdbx_strand_id
1 'polypeptide(L)'
;MALERFKAASIATLDGGRIGVALDQAFARAREDCIDRPGVEKGRTVTLEIVITPVCDEKGLDSCTVEFSVKERMPARESKVYSMRATPSDLLFNELSADDINQVTIDQGARFPGTKEKANAR
;
A
#
# COMPACT_ATOMS: atom_id res chain seq x y z
N MET A 1 22.96 14.26 34.92
CA MET A 1 23.07 13.01 34.13
C MET A 1 24.21 13.18 33.14
N ALA A 2 24.95 12.11 32.82
CA ALA A 2 26.05 12.20 31.87
C ALA A 2 25.52 12.36 30.44
N LEU A 3 26.13 13.26 29.67
CA LEU A 3 25.83 13.43 28.25
C LEU A 3 26.53 12.30 27.49
N GLU A 4 25.74 11.45 26.83
CA GLU A 4 26.27 10.38 25.99
C GLU A 4 26.31 10.79 24.51
N ARG A 5 27.31 10.27 23.79
CA ARG A 5 27.46 10.53 22.36
C ARG A 5 26.46 9.69 21.58
N PHE A 6 25.63 10.35 20.77
CA PHE A 6 24.72 9.69 19.84
C PHE A 6 25.51 8.89 18.78
N LYS A 7 25.18 7.60 18.63
CA LYS A 7 25.76 6.66 17.65
C LYS A 7 24.64 5.84 17.01
N ALA A 8 24.89 5.24 15.84
CA ALA A 8 23.91 4.35 15.22
C ALA A 8 23.48 3.20 16.16
N ALA A 9 24.42 2.63 16.92
CA ALA A 9 24.14 1.58 17.90
C ALA A 9 23.23 2.05 19.05
N SER A 10 23.25 3.34 19.40
CA SER A 10 22.40 3.87 20.48
C SER A 10 20.95 4.12 20.04
N ILE A 11 20.64 4.06 18.74
CA ILE A 11 19.27 4.25 18.24
C ILE A 11 18.34 3.18 18.82
N ALA A 12 18.80 1.93 18.92
CA ALA A 12 18.00 0.82 19.43
C ALA A 12 17.67 0.94 20.92
N THR A 13 18.47 1.68 21.69
CA THR A 13 18.30 1.87 23.15
C THR A 13 17.71 3.23 23.51
N LEU A 14 17.57 4.13 22.53
CA LEU A 14 17.04 5.47 22.72
C LEU A 14 15.54 5.42 23.08
N ASP A 15 15.09 6.38 23.89
CA ASP A 15 13.73 6.44 24.43
C ASP A 15 13.29 5.12 25.11
N GLY A 16 14.17 4.55 25.94
CA GLY A 16 13.92 3.28 26.63
C GLY A 16 13.82 2.07 25.69
N GLY A 17 14.36 2.19 24.47
CA GLY A 17 14.36 1.15 23.44
C GLY A 17 13.09 1.09 22.58
N ARG A 18 12.20 2.08 22.68
CA ARG A 18 10.96 2.12 21.88
C ARG A 18 11.22 2.08 20.38
N ILE A 19 12.27 2.76 19.90
CA ILE A 19 12.65 2.74 18.49
C ILE A 19 13.08 1.33 18.06
N GLY A 20 13.87 0.66 18.89
CA GLY A 20 14.26 -0.74 18.68
C GLY A 20 13.05 -1.66 18.58
N VAL A 21 12.14 -1.58 19.58
CA VAL A 21 10.90 -2.37 19.60
C VAL A 21 10.03 -2.10 18.37
N ALA A 22 9.91 -0.84 17.93
CA ALA A 22 9.14 -0.50 16.74
C ALA A 22 9.73 -1.09 15.45
N LEU A 23 11.07 -1.09 15.32
CA LEU A 23 11.76 -1.74 14.21
C LEU A 23 11.58 -3.26 14.23
N ASP A 24 11.72 -3.88 15.40
CA ASP A 24 11.53 -5.33 15.56
C ASP A 24 10.12 -5.75 15.18
N GLN A 25 9.10 -4.96 15.58
CA GLN A 25 7.71 -5.19 15.18
C GLN A 25 7.53 -5.06 13.65
N ALA A 26 8.15 -4.07 13.02
CA ALA A 26 8.08 -3.90 11.57
C ALA A 26 8.75 -5.08 10.83
N PHE A 27 9.87 -5.58 11.33
CA PHE A 27 10.52 -6.78 10.80
C PHE A 27 9.66 -8.03 10.97
N ALA A 28 9.03 -8.20 12.14
CA ALA A 28 8.11 -9.31 12.39
C ALA A 28 6.94 -9.29 11.39
N ARG A 29 6.30 -8.13 11.18
CA ARG A 29 5.21 -7.98 10.20
C ARG A 29 5.66 -8.25 8.77
N ALA A 30 6.83 -7.75 8.37
CA ALA A 30 7.37 -8.01 7.03
C ALA A 30 7.66 -9.50 6.82
N ARG A 31 8.20 -10.17 7.85
CA ARG A 31 8.46 -11.61 7.84
C ARG A 31 7.16 -12.42 7.72
N GLU A 32 6.18 -12.13 8.56
CA GLU A 32 4.86 -12.79 8.53
C GLU A 32 4.22 -12.64 7.14
N ASP A 33 4.28 -11.44 6.56
CA ASP A 33 3.73 -11.19 5.24
C ASP A 33 4.44 -11.95 4.11
N CYS A 34 5.75 -12.17 4.23
CA CYS A 34 6.50 -13.02 3.29
C CYS A 34 6.13 -14.51 3.44
N ILE A 35 5.86 -14.98 4.66
CA ILE A 35 5.41 -16.36 4.92
C ILE A 35 3.99 -16.57 4.38
N ASP A 36 3.10 -15.61 4.60
CA ASP A 36 1.69 -15.69 4.17
C ASP A 36 1.53 -15.54 2.65
N ARG A 37 2.42 -14.77 1.99
CA ARG A 37 2.33 -14.44 0.56
C ARG A 37 3.66 -14.67 -0.18
N PRO A 38 4.16 -15.92 -0.24
CA PRO A 38 5.49 -16.23 -0.80
C PRO A 38 5.58 -16.02 -2.32
N GLY A 39 4.45 -16.09 -3.03
CA GLY A 39 4.39 -15.85 -4.48
C GLY A 39 4.34 -14.39 -4.90
N VAL A 40 4.28 -13.44 -3.94
CA VAL A 40 4.28 -12.00 -4.26
C VAL A 40 5.72 -11.51 -4.32
N GLU A 41 6.22 -11.27 -5.53
CA GLU A 41 7.60 -10.80 -5.77
C GLU A 41 7.83 -9.33 -5.38
N LYS A 42 6.77 -8.57 -5.11
CA LYS A 42 6.88 -7.18 -4.65
C LYS A 42 7.58 -7.13 -3.28
N GLY A 43 8.60 -6.26 -3.15
CA GLY A 43 9.36 -6.09 -1.91
C GLY A 43 8.53 -5.54 -0.75
N ARG A 44 8.89 -5.93 0.48
CA ARG A 44 8.40 -5.36 1.73
C ARG A 44 9.46 -4.38 2.23
N THR A 45 9.09 -3.13 2.46
CA THR A 45 10.05 -2.08 2.80
C THR A 45 9.81 -1.60 4.21
N VAL A 46 10.87 -1.58 5.01
CA VAL A 46 10.91 -0.93 6.33
C VAL A 46 11.91 0.21 6.24
N THR A 47 11.47 1.42 6.61
CA THR A 47 12.26 2.65 6.54
C THR A 47 12.35 3.27 7.92
N LEU A 48 13.57 3.46 8.42
CA LEU A 48 13.84 4.36 9.55
C LEU A 48 14.21 5.73 8.99
N GLU A 49 13.38 6.71 9.25
CA GLU A 49 13.60 8.11 8.90
C GLU A 49 14.05 8.87 10.15
N ILE A 50 15.17 9.58 10.02
CA ILE A 50 15.75 10.40 11.08
C ILE A 50 15.85 11.82 10.54
N VAL A 51 15.12 12.75 11.12
CA VAL A 51 15.14 14.16 10.74
C VAL A 51 15.87 14.94 11.82
N ILE A 52 16.91 15.67 11.43
CA ILE A 52 17.69 16.50 12.33
C ILE A 52 17.53 17.95 11.90
N THR A 53 16.90 18.75 12.76
CA THR A 53 16.62 20.16 12.49
C THR A 53 17.45 21.02 13.45
N PRO A 54 18.36 21.88 12.93
CA PRO A 54 19.15 22.77 13.78
C PRO A 54 18.29 23.88 14.37
N VAL A 55 18.57 24.24 15.62
CA VAL A 55 18.03 25.39 16.33
C VAL A 55 19.19 26.35 16.56
N CYS A 56 19.14 27.50 15.91
CA CYS A 56 20.18 28.52 15.98
C CYS A 56 19.70 29.72 16.82
N ASP A 57 20.62 30.29 17.58
CA ASP A 57 20.48 31.57 18.28
C ASP A 57 21.43 32.62 17.68
N GLU A 58 21.41 33.86 18.16
CA GLU A 58 22.26 34.97 17.70
C GLU A 58 23.77 34.65 17.72
N LYS A 59 24.19 33.65 18.50
CA LYS A 59 25.59 33.21 18.64
C LYS A 59 25.97 32.01 17.76
N GLY A 60 25.03 31.46 16.98
CA GLY A 60 25.25 30.28 16.15
C GLY A 60 24.35 29.10 16.53
N LEU A 61 24.79 27.87 16.29
CA LEU A 61 24.03 26.67 16.60
C LEU A 61 23.91 26.49 18.13
N ASP A 62 22.68 26.50 18.64
CA ASP A 62 22.38 26.27 20.06
C ASP A 62 22.07 24.78 20.32
N SER A 63 21.13 24.21 19.56
CA SER A 63 20.70 22.81 19.73
C SER A 63 20.20 22.20 18.42
N CYS A 64 19.90 20.90 18.42
CA CYS A 64 19.25 20.22 17.29
C CYS A 64 18.05 19.41 17.80
N THR A 65 16.91 19.57 17.14
CA THR A 65 15.76 18.68 17.32
C THR A 65 15.97 17.45 16.45
N VAL A 66 15.75 16.26 17.02
CA VAL A 66 15.85 14.99 16.31
C VAL A 66 14.52 14.26 16.38
N GLU A 67 13.96 13.94 15.22
CA GLU A 67 12.73 13.17 15.08
C GLU A 67 13.03 11.81 14.46
N PHE A 68 12.37 10.78 14.97
CA PHE A 68 12.49 9.40 14.49
C PHE A 68 11.13 8.91 14.02
N SER A 69 11.09 8.35 12.81
CA SER A 69 9.87 7.81 12.21
C SER A 69 10.17 6.45 11.60
N VAL A 70 9.43 5.41 12.03
CA VAL A 70 9.49 4.06 11.45
C VAL A 70 8.30 3.89 10.52
N LYS A 71 8.57 3.75 9.23
CA LYS A 71 7.56 3.56 8.18
C LYS A 71 7.69 2.16 7.60
N GLU A 72 6.57 1.51 7.37
CA GLU A 72 6.53 0.20 6.71
C GLU A 72 5.60 0.24 5.50
N ARG A 73 5.99 -0.45 4.44
CA ARG A 73 5.21 -0.59 3.21
C ARG A 73 5.17 -2.06 2.81
N MET A 74 3.98 -2.63 2.87
CA MET A 74 3.70 -3.98 2.39
C MET A 74 3.06 -3.91 0.99
N PRO A 75 3.19 -4.97 0.16
CA PRO A 75 2.47 -5.05 -1.10
C PRO A 75 0.96 -4.95 -0.87
N ALA A 76 0.30 -4.09 -1.65
CA ALA A 76 -1.14 -3.92 -1.61
C ALA A 76 -1.87 -5.25 -1.82
N ARG A 77 -2.98 -5.45 -1.09
CA ARG A 77 -3.88 -6.58 -1.30
C ARG A 77 -4.87 -6.18 -2.38
N GLU A 78 -4.50 -6.40 -3.63
CA GLU A 78 -5.36 -6.15 -4.77
C GLU A 78 -6.20 -7.40 -5.03
N SER A 79 -7.53 -7.24 -5.10
CA SER A 79 -8.42 -8.29 -5.60
C SER A 79 -8.33 -8.35 -7.13
N LYS A 80 -8.94 -9.38 -7.74
CA LYS A 80 -9.16 -9.39 -9.18
C LYS A 80 -9.80 -8.08 -9.62
N VAL A 81 -9.31 -7.52 -10.72
CA VAL A 81 -9.91 -6.33 -11.32
C VAL A 81 -11.21 -6.78 -11.97
N TYR A 82 -12.33 -6.20 -11.54
CA TYR A 82 -13.62 -6.46 -12.15
C TYR A 82 -13.91 -5.34 -13.15
N SER A 83 -14.15 -5.71 -14.40
CA SER A 83 -14.80 -4.82 -15.35
C SER A 83 -16.23 -4.55 -14.84
N MET A 84 -16.61 -3.27 -14.75
CA MET A 84 -17.97 -2.82 -14.41
C MET A 84 -18.58 -2.04 -15.58
N ARG A 85 -19.88 -2.28 -15.88
CA ARG A 85 -20.64 -1.54 -16.91
C ARG A 85 -21.51 -0.54 -16.18
N ALA A 86 -21.26 0.73 -16.45
CA ALA A 86 -22.08 1.80 -15.91
C ALA A 86 -23.41 1.92 -16.66
N THR A 87 -24.49 2.04 -15.90
CA THR A 87 -25.81 2.46 -16.37
C THR A 87 -26.18 3.79 -15.69
N PRO A 88 -27.19 4.52 -16.16
CA PRO A 88 -27.59 5.80 -15.56
C PRO A 88 -27.99 5.71 -14.07
N SER A 89 -28.33 4.52 -13.57
CA SER A 89 -28.72 4.31 -12.16
C SER A 89 -27.71 3.48 -11.36
N ASP A 90 -26.99 2.54 -11.98
CA ASP A 90 -26.16 1.55 -11.25
C ASP A 90 -24.91 1.10 -12.01
N LEU A 91 -24.00 0.44 -11.28
CA LEU A 91 -22.86 -0.30 -11.81
C LEU A 91 -23.19 -1.80 -11.85
N LEU A 92 -23.14 -2.39 -13.04
CA LEU A 92 -23.36 -3.83 -13.24
C LEU A 92 -22.01 -4.54 -13.37
N PHE A 93 -21.86 -5.69 -12.71
CA PHE A 93 -20.70 -6.58 -12.86
C PHE A 93 -21.17 -7.96 -13.29
N ASN A 94 -20.33 -8.69 -14.02
CA ASN A 94 -20.56 -10.08 -14.38
C ASN A 94 -19.73 -10.97 -13.47
N GLU A 95 -20.38 -11.80 -12.63
CA GLU A 95 -19.68 -12.71 -11.70
C GLU A 95 -18.91 -13.82 -12.42
N LEU A 96 -19.37 -14.21 -13.62
CA LEU A 96 -18.82 -15.35 -14.37
C LEU A 96 -17.66 -14.96 -15.29
N SER A 97 -17.54 -13.68 -15.67
CA SER A 97 -16.41 -13.13 -16.41
C SER A 97 -16.01 -11.78 -15.81
N ALA A 98 -15.02 -11.80 -14.92
CA ALA A 98 -14.47 -10.60 -14.28
C ALA A 98 -13.75 -9.67 -15.28
N ASP A 99 -13.22 -10.23 -16.37
CA ASP A 99 -12.40 -9.51 -17.36
C ASP A 99 -13.21 -8.94 -18.54
N ASP A 100 -14.46 -9.40 -18.77
CA ASP A 100 -15.35 -8.87 -19.82
C ASP A 100 -16.84 -9.07 -19.47
N ILE A 101 -17.53 -7.96 -19.22
CA ILE A 101 -18.98 -7.95 -18.90
C ILE A 101 -19.84 -8.36 -20.08
N ASN A 102 -19.35 -8.20 -21.31
CA ASN A 102 -20.13 -8.47 -22.50
C ASN A 102 -20.11 -9.95 -22.88
N GLN A 103 -19.26 -10.76 -22.23
CA GLN A 103 -19.24 -12.19 -22.46
C GLN A 103 -20.49 -12.85 -21.87
N VAL A 104 -21.31 -13.32 -22.79
CA VAL A 104 -22.50 -14.13 -22.56
C VAL A 104 -22.06 -15.60 -22.56
N THR A 105 -22.45 -16.39 -21.56
CA THR A 105 -22.24 -17.84 -21.62
C THR A 105 -23.04 -18.45 -22.77
N ILE A 106 -22.58 -19.55 -23.37
CA ILE A 106 -23.24 -20.21 -24.50
C ILE A 106 -24.72 -20.53 -24.22
N ASP A 107 -25.08 -20.74 -22.94
CA ASP A 107 -26.45 -21.01 -22.50
C ASP A 107 -27.36 -19.77 -22.43
N GLN A 108 -26.79 -18.54 -22.44
CA GLN A 108 -27.53 -17.27 -22.43
C GLN A 108 -27.73 -16.67 -23.83
N GLY A 109 -27.47 -17.43 -24.91
CA GLY A 109 -27.64 -16.98 -26.30
C GLY A 109 -29.07 -16.69 -26.77
N ALA A 110 -30.08 -16.76 -25.89
CA ALA A 110 -31.47 -16.53 -26.25
C ALA A 110 -32.23 -15.75 -25.18
N ARG A 111 -32.05 -14.42 -25.15
CA ARG A 111 -33.09 -13.39 -24.90
C ARG A 111 -32.45 -12.08 -24.45
N PHE A 112 -32.24 -11.15 -25.38
CA PHE A 112 -32.53 -9.73 -25.12
C PHE A 112 -33.02 -9.07 -26.43
N PRO A 113 -34.27 -8.59 -26.49
CA PRO A 113 -34.76 -7.78 -27.61
C PRO A 113 -34.21 -6.36 -27.42
N GLY A 114 -33.45 -5.83 -28.38
CA GLY A 114 -33.00 -4.44 -28.25
C GLY A 114 -31.94 -3.90 -29.19
N THR A 115 -31.39 -4.68 -30.13
CA THR A 115 -30.45 -4.12 -31.12
C THR A 115 -31.21 -3.86 -32.41
N LYS A 116 -31.57 -2.60 -32.65
CA LYS A 116 -32.10 -2.17 -33.96
C LYS A 116 -31.01 -2.39 -35.01
N GLU A 117 -31.19 -3.44 -35.80
CA GLU A 117 -30.44 -3.71 -37.01
C GLU A 117 -30.66 -2.55 -37.99
N LYS A 118 -29.59 -1.82 -38.32
CA LYS A 118 -29.63 -0.81 -39.39
C LYS A 118 -29.79 -1.55 -40.71
N ALA A 119 -31.02 -1.56 -41.23
CA ALA A 119 -31.29 -1.99 -42.60
C ALA A 119 -30.66 -1.00 -43.59
N ASN A 120 -29.64 -1.47 -44.31
CA ASN A 120 -29.14 -0.86 -45.54
C ASN A 120 -30.24 -0.92 -46.61
N ALA A 121 -30.57 0.21 -47.22
CA ALA A 121 -31.29 0.26 -48.49
C ALA A 121 -30.54 1.22 -49.44
N ARG A 122 -29.95 0.58 -50.45
CA ARG A 122 -29.58 1.01 -51.82
C ARG A 122 -29.47 2.49 -52.13
#